data_AF-A0A966GMY0-F1
#
_entry.id   AF-A0A966GMY0-F1
#
_cell.length_a   1.000
_cell.length_b   1.000
_cell.length_c   1.000
_cell.angle_alpha   90.00
_cell.angle_beta   90.00
_cell.angle_gamma   90.00
#
_symmetry.space_group_name_H-M   'P 1'
#
loop_
_entity.id
_entity.type
_entity.pdbx_description
1 polymer ?
#
loop_
_entity_poly.entity_id
_entity_poly.type
_entity_poly.pdbx_seq_one_letter_code
_entity_poly.pdbx_strand_id
1 'polypeptide(L)'
;MKIVNNYPIKEKGLLISKAPEVIKKIGNEAVREAVFSVLGGENVRNSTEFITRRRLALSNGALLAMFLRNCNQDKNFLKDVSEKSVEELRKTKKKDEKWILEWLLGLTDKAVQNILRDNPKELDNYRQKLDETLLDAVIDFEESYGTLDGNIKFEGNTTPMSWLLIMKVFLAIGAQTLTIRGSEKSTYGKMFERLVLGSLLEIFGFTLIDPKNPPNKLEKVFWLSTTEKRESDATLIVKPGQGIRFDIGFIGRGNPEISLDKVTRFEREMVLGRQTHYMGTYIVVDRIGENSKIEELAKGVGGEIIQMSLAYWPRTIAELLKRDVGFSHPILKMKDIDMAKFLQKALDEVDVVKYVMHE
;
A
#
# COMPACT_ATOMS: atom_id res chain seq x y z
N MET A 1 -29.53 -16.01 -8.33
CA MET A 1 -28.25 -16.47 -7.75
C MET A 1 -27.31 -15.26 -7.73
N LYS A 2 -26.45 -15.10 -6.71
CA LYS A 2 -25.53 -13.95 -6.66
C LYS A 2 -24.38 -14.11 -7.65
N ILE A 3 -24.06 -13.08 -8.43
CA ILE A 3 -22.95 -13.09 -9.41
C ILE A 3 -21.63 -13.49 -8.73
N VAL A 4 -21.38 -12.88 -7.56
CA VAL A 4 -20.14 -13.04 -6.79
C VAL A 4 -19.91 -14.46 -6.26
N ASN A 5 -20.94 -15.32 -6.23
CA ASN A 5 -20.79 -16.70 -5.77
C ASN A 5 -20.00 -17.57 -6.74
N ASN A 6 -19.96 -17.19 -8.02
CA ASN A 6 -19.19 -17.90 -9.04
C ASN A 6 -17.71 -17.48 -9.08
N TYR A 7 -17.30 -16.47 -8.29
CA TYR A 7 -15.91 -16.10 -8.13
C TYR A 7 -15.16 -17.18 -7.31
N PRO A 8 -14.04 -17.73 -7.82
CA PRO A 8 -13.25 -18.74 -7.11
C PRO A 8 -12.91 -18.37 -5.65
N ILE A 9 -13.25 -19.26 -4.71
CA ILE A 9 -13.09 -19.02 -3.27
C ILE A 9 -11.62 -18.79 -2.88
N LYS A 10 -10.71 -19.58 -3.45
CA LYS A 10 -9.27 -19.50 -3.18
C LYS A 10 -8.73 -18.12 -3.54
N GLU A 11 -9.11 -17.59 -4.69
CA GLU A 11 -8.68 -16.29 -5.19
C GLU A 11 -9.44 -15.13 -4.52
N LYS A 12 -10.61 -15.37 -3.94
CA LYS A 12 -11.32 -14.37 -3.10
C LYS A 12 -10.49 -14.01 -1.87
N GLY A 13 -9.80 -15.00 -1.29
CA GLY A 13 -8.80 -14.80 -0.22
C GLY A 13 -7.53 -14.05 -0.65
N LEU A 14 -7.38 -13.75 -1.94
CA LEU A 14 -6.32 -12.86 -2.43
C LEU A 14 -6.77 -11.40 -2.48
N LEU A 15 -8.06 -11.08 -2.35
CA LEU A 15 -8.52 -9.70 -2.54
C LEU A 15 -8.18 -8.83 -1.34
N ILE A 16 -8.44 -9.31 -0.12
CA ILE A 16 -8.07 -8.62 1.10
C ILE A 16 -6.76 -9.25 1.59
N SER A 17 -5.74 -8.45 1.87
CA SER A 17 -4.51 -8.96 2.49
C SER A 17 -4.09 -8.00 3.59
N LYS A 18 -4.13 -8.48 4.84
CA LYS A 18 -3.53 -7.78 5.97
C LYS A 18 -2.01 -8.00 6.00
N ALA A 19 -1.26 -7.11 6.65
CA ALA A 19 0.20 -7.23 6.74
C ALA A 19 0.69 -8.61 7.24
N PRO A 20 0.08 -9.26 8.26
CA PRO A 20 0.47 -10.60 8.68
C PRO A 20 0.28 -11.68 7.60
N GLU A 21 -0.79 -11.58 6.80
CA GLU A 21 -1.06 -12.53 5.71
C GLU A 21 -0.07 -12.36 4.56
N VAL A 22 0.36 -11.12 4.32
CA VAL A 22 1.43 -10.81 3.36
C VAL A 22 2.73 -11.46 3.81
N ILE A 23 3.14 -11.27 5.07
CA ILE A 23 4.33 -11.90 5.63
C ILE A 23 4.26 -13.42 5.52
N LYS A 24 3.12 -14.03 5.85
CA LYS A 24 2.93 -15.47 5.73
C LYS A 24 3.12 -15.99 4.29
N LYS A 25 2.77 -15.18 3.28
CA LYS A 25 2.92 -15.53 1.86
C LYS A 25 4.35 -15.32 1.35
N ILE A 26 5.05 -14.30 1.86
CA ILE A 26 6.40 -13.89 1.41
C ILE A 26 7.48 -14.70 2.15
N GLY A 27 7.27 -15.00 3.44
CA GLY A 27 8.25 -15.59 4.33
C GLY A 27 9.08 -14.54 5.06
N ASN A 28 9.45 -14.84 6.32
CA ASN A 28 10.17 -13.91 7.19
C ASN A 28 11.55 -13.53 6.62
N GLU A 29 12.23 -14.47 5.96
CA GLU A 29 13.55 -14.24 5.35
C GLU A 29 13.49 -13.22 4.21
N ALA A 30 12.56 -13.38 3.29
CA ALA A 30 12.35 -12.43 2.20
C ALA A 30 11.89 -11.04 2.68
N VAL A 31 11.16 -10.97 3.81
CA VAL A 31 10.84 -9.70 4.48
C VAL A 31 12.10 -9.04 5.04
N ARG A 32 12.96 -9.80 5.72
CA ARG A 32 14.25 -9.30 6.25
C ARG A 32 15.15 -8.82 5.12
N GLU A 33 15.24 -9.57 4.03
CA GLU A 33 16.02 -9.19 2.84
C GLU A 33 15.49 -7.90 2.21
N ALA A 34 14.17 -7.73 2.13
CA ALA A 34 13.56 -6.49 1.64
C ALA A 34 13.86 -5.30 2.56
N VAL A 35 13.82 -5.47 3.88
CA VAL A 35 14.22 -4.43 4.84
C VAL A 35 15.71 -4.09 4.69
N PHE A 36 16.58 -5.10 4.61
CA PHE A 36 18.01 -4.92 4.36
C PHE A 36 18.27 -4.11 3.10
N SER A 37 17.62 -4.48 2.00
CA SER A 37 17.74 -3.81 0.71
C SER A 37 17.36 -2.32 0.83
N VAL A 38 16.26 -2.00 1.52
CA VAL A 38 15.85 -0.61 1.77
C VAL A 38 16.86 0.14 2.64
N LEU A 39 17.40 -0.47 3.71
CA LEU A 39 18.45 0.15 4.53
C LEU A 39 19.76 0.37 3.75
N GLY A 40 20.02 -0.48 2.74
CA GLY A 40 21.12 -0.34 1.78
C GLY A 40 20.87 0.69 0.68
N GLY A 41 19.64 1.19 0.55
CA GLY A 41 19.22 2.22 -0.39
C GLY A 41 18.58 1.73 -1.68
N GLU A 42 18.18 0.46 -1.72
CA GLU A 42 17.38 -0.10 -2.81
C GLU A 42 15.88 0.21 -2.68
N ASN A 43 15.16 0.07 -3.79
CA ASN A 43 13.72 0.36 -3.82
C ASN A 43 12.90 -0.85 -3.36
N VAL A 44 12.06 -0.65 -2.33
CA VAL A 44 11.13 -1.67 -1.81
C VAL A 44 10.18 -2.26 -2.87
N ARG A 45 9.91 -1.50 -3.94
CA ARG A 45 9.05 -1.95 -5.04
C ARG A 45 9.68 -3.07 -5.86
N ASN A 46 11.01 -3.18 -5.90
CA ASN A 46 11.69 -4.26 -6.61
C ASN A 46 11.32 -5.61 -6.00
N SER A 47 11.29 -5.70 -4.67
CA SER A 47 10.98 -6.94 -3.93
C SER A 47 9.48 -7.28 -3.95
N THR A 48 8.59 -6.31 -4.17
CA THR A 48 7.13 -6.51 -4.07
C THR A 48 6.40 -6.63 -5.41
N GLU A 49 6.94 -6.09 -6.51
CA GLU A 49 6.25 -6.05 -7.81
C GLU A 49 5.94 -7.44 -8.38
N PHE A 50 6.80 -8.45 -8.20
CA PHE A 50 6.51 -9.80 -8.69
C PHE A 50 5.39 -10.49 -7.91
N ILE A 51 5.28 -10.20 -6.62
CA ILE A 51 4.19 -10.70 -5.77
C ILE A 51 2.86 -10.06 -6.21
N THR A 52 2.87 -8.73 -6.41
CA THR A 52 1.75 -7.97 -7.00
C THR A 52 1.33 -8.54 -8.34
N ARG A 53 2.27 -8.76 -9.27
CA ARG A 53 1.98 -9.29 -10.61
C ARG A 53 1.38 -10.69 -10.56
N ARG A 54 1.92 -11.56 -9.71
CA ARG A 54 1.37 -12.91 -9.52
C ARG A 54 -0.05 -12.86 -8.97
N ARG A 55 -0.31 -11.99 -7.99
CA ARG A 55 -1.64 -11.78 -7.43
C ARG A 55 -2.63 -11.29 -8.49
N LEU A 56 -2.25 -10.27 -9.26
CA LEU A 56 -3.04 -9.76 -10.38
C LEU A 56 -3.37 -10.85 -11.40
N ALA A 57 -2.38 -11.64 -11.82
CA ALA A 57 -2.60 -12.71 -12.79
C ALA A 57 -3.62 -13.75 -12.31
N LEU A 58 -3.52 -14.18 -11.04
CA LEU A 58 -4.48 -15.11 -10.43
C LEU A 58 -5.87 -14.49 -10.29
N SER A 59 -5.95 -13.22 -9.88
CA SER A 59 -7.22 -12.50 -9.74
C SER A 59 -7.90 -12.24 -11.09
N ASN A 60 -7.15 -11.93 -12.14
CA ASN A 60 -7.65 -11.78 -13.51
C ASN A 60 -8.23 -13.10 -14.03
N GLY A 61 -7.50 -14.22 -13.82
CA GLY A 61 -7.99 -15.55 -14.19
C GLY A 61 -9.26 -15.95 -13.44
N ALA A 62 -9.35 -15.60 -12.15
CA ALA A 62 -10.55 -15.83 -11.35
C ALA A 62 -11.76 -15.01 -11.83
N LEU A 63 -11.52 -13.78 -12.28
CA LEU A 63 -12.55 -12.94 -12.86
C LEU A 63 -13.08 -13.54 -14.18
N LEU A 64 -12.18 -13.97 -15.07
CA LEU A 64 -12.58 -14.67 -16.29
C LEU A 64 -13.39 -15.94 -15.98
N ALA A 65 -12.92 -16.78 -15.04
CA ALA A 65 -13.66 -17.96 -14.61
C ALA A 65 -15.06 -17.63 -14.09
N MET A 66 -15.19 -16.54 -13.33
CA MET A 66 -16.50 -16.04 -12.86
C MET A 66 -17.40 -15.64 -14.03
N PHE A 67 -16.90 -14.90 -15.02
CA PHE A 67 -17.68 -14.52 -16.20
C PHE A 67 -18.18 -15.76 -16.96
N LEU A 68 -17.30 -16.74 -17.22
CA LEU A 68 -17.65 -17.96 -17.96
C LEU A 68 -18.70 -18.79 -17.20
N ARG A 69 -18.54 -18.99 -15.89
CA ARG A 69 -19.52 -19.69 -15.06
C ARG A 69 -20.90 -19.03 -15.10
N ASN A 70 -20.95 -17.70 -14.99
CA ASN A 70 -22.22 -16.97 -15.05
C ASN A 70 -22.85 -17.03 -16.45
N CYS A 71 -22.07 -16.90 -17.54
CA CYS A 71 -22.58 -17.05 -18.90
C CYS A 71 -23.20 -18.44 -19.15
N ASN A 72 -22.61 -19.49 -18.55
CA ASN A 72 -23.13 -20.85 -18.68
C ASN A 72 -24.40 -21.10 -17.86
N GLN A 73 -24.61 -20.33 -16.78
CA GLN A 73 -25.81 -20.42 -15.94
C GLN A 73 -26.95 -19.51 -16.42
N ASP A 74 -26.62 -18.43 -17.13
CA ASP A 74 -27.57 -17.43 -17.59
C ASP A 74 -27.18 -16.87 -18.97
N LYS A 75 -28.02 -17.17 -19.98
CA LYS A 75 -27.81 -16.77 -21.37
C LYS A 75 -27.84 -15.25 -21.57
N ASN A 76 -28.52 -14.51 -20.69
CA ASN A 76 -28.61 -13.06 -20.76
C ASN A 76 -27.60 -12.36 -19.84
N PHE A 77 -26.71 -13.12 -19.18
CA PHE A 77 -25.79 -12.58 -18.20
C PHE A 77 -25.00 -11.36 -18.71
N LEU A 78 -24.48 -11.41 -19.94
CA LEU A 78 -23.71 -10.30 -20.50
C LEU A 78 -24.52 -9.02 -20.67
N LYS A 79 -25.82 -9.12 -20.97
CA LYS A 79 -26.73 -7.97 -21.08
C LYS A 79 -27.07 -7.42 -19.70
N ASP A 80 -27.30 -8.31 -18.73
CA ASP A 80 -27.86 -7.94 -17.44
C ASP A 80 -26.80 -7.71 -16.34
N VAL A 81 -25.52 -8.01 -16.60
CA VAL A 81 -24.47 -8.03 -15.56
C VAL A 81 -24.35 -6.69 -14.84
N SER A 82 -24.46 -5.57 -15.55
CA SER A 82 -24.35 -4.23 -14.97
C SER A 82 -25.53 -3.94 -14.03
N GLU A 83 -26.74 -4.34 -14.41
CA GLU A 83 -27.96 -4.21 -13.59
C GLU A 83 -27.88 -5.05 -12.33
N LYS A 84 -27.61 -6.34 -12.51
CA LYS A 84 -27.44 -7.29 -11.40
C LYS A 84 -26.33 -6.84 -10.45
N SER A 85 -25.26 -6.24 -10.99
CA SER A 85 -24.17 -5.70 -10.17
C SER A 85 -24.64 -4.56 -9.27
N VAL A 86 -25.40 -3.59 -9.82
CA VAL A 86 -25.98 -2.49 -9.02
C VAL A 86 -26.94 -3.01 -7.95
N GLU A 87 -27.81 -3.96 -8.30
CA GLU A 87 -28.76 -4.55 -7.35
C GLU A 87 -28.07 -5.28 -6.20
N GLU A 88 -27.03 -6.05 -6.49
CA GLU A 88 -26.26 -6.76 -5.47
C GLU A 88 -25.40 -5.80 -4.64
N LEU A 89 -24.86 -4.74 -5.26
CA LEU A 89 -24.03 -3.73 -4.59
C LEU A 89 -24.82 -3.00 -3.51
N ARG A 90 -26.11 -2.69 -3.77
CA ARG A 90 -27.04 -2.10 -2.80
C ARG A 90 -27.30 -2.99 -1.58
N LYS A 91 -27.13 -4.31 -1.72
CA LYS A 91 -27.48 -5.30 -0.69
C LYS A 91 -26.27 -5.79 0.09
N THR A 92 -25.08 -5.85 -0.53
CA THR A 92 -23.90 -6.41 0.13
C THR A 92 -23.26 -5.44 1.12
N LYS A 93 -22.78 -5.97 2.23
CA LYS A 93 -21.95 -5.25 3.22
C LYS A 93 -20.51 -5.75 3.24
N LYS A 94 -20.21 -6.82 2.49
CA LYS A 94 -18.89 -7.46 2.49
C LYS A 94 -17.98 -6.74 1.50
N LYS A 95 -16.80 -6.33 1.96
CA LYS A 95 -15.87 -5.50 1.19
C LYS A 95 -15.35 -6.18 -0.08
N ASP A 96 -15.06 -7.47 -0.01
CA ASP A 96 -14.62 -8.27 -1.14
C ASP A 96 -15.70 -8.44 -2.21
N GLU A 97 -16.95 -8.71 -1.81
CA GLU A 97 -18.10 -8.74 -2.71
C GLU A 97 -18.35 -7.38 -3.35
N LYS A 98 -18.29 -6.30 -2.54
CA LYS A 98 -18.43 -4.92 -3.01
C LYS A 98 -17.42 -4.61 -4.12
N TRP A 99 -16.15 -4.93 -3.91
CA TRP A 99 -15.10 -4.73 -4.91
C TRP A 99 -15.37 -5.48 -6.21
N ILE A 100 -15.75 -6.75 -6.14
CA ILE A 100 -16.05 -7.53 -7.34
C ILE A 100 -17.20 -6.88 -8.13
N LEU A 101 -18.26 -6.44 -7.45
CA LEU A 101 -19.41 -5.80 -8.08
C LEU A 101 -19.06 -4.42 -8.66
N GLU A 102 -18.22 -3.64 -7.99
CA GLU A 102 -17.69 -2.37 -8.52
C GLU A 102 -16.84 -2.62 -9.78
N TRP A 103 -16.02 -3.66 -9.80
CA TRP A 103 -15.21 -4.00 -10.97
C TRP A 103 -16.06 -4.32 -12.19
N LEU A 104 -17.18 -5.03 -12.01
CA LEU A 104 -18.13 -5.30 -13.10
C LEU A 104 -18.74 -4.02 -13.71
N LEU A 105 -18.70 -2.91 -12.97
CA LEU A 105 -19.11 -1.58 -13.41
C LEU A 105 -17.93 -0.70 -13.87
N GLY A 106 -16.72 -1.23 -13.93
CA GLY A 106 -15.51 -0.46 -14.24
C GLY A 106 -15.09 0.51 -13.13
N LEU A 107 -15.60 0.32 -11.91
CA LEU A 107 -15.39 1.22 -10.78
C LEU A 107 -14.40 0.65 -9.76
N THR A 108 -13.76 1.57 -9.04
CA THR A 108 -13.02 1.33 -7.79
C THR A 108 -13.67 2.16 -6.69
N ASP A 109 -13.39 1.88 -5.40
CA ASP A 109 -13.87 2.73 -4.29
C ASP A 109 -13.59 4.23 -4.53
N LYS A 110 -12.41 4.57 -5.07
CA LYS A 110 -12.04 5.96 -5.38
C LYS A 110 -12.83 6.52 -6.58
N ALA A 111 -13.13 5.69 -7.56
CA ALA A 111 -13.97 6.09 -8.69
C ALA A 111 -15.42 6.31 -8.25
N VAL A 112 -15.95 5.49 -7.34
CA VAL A 112 -17.26 5.71 -6.71
C VAL A 112 -17.30 7.08 -6.03
N GLN A 113 -16.27 7.41 -5.23
CA GLN A 113 -16.16 8.74 -4.59
C GLN A 113 -16.09 9.88 -5.61
N ASN A 114 -15.22 9.77 -6.62
CA ASN A 114 -14.94 10.89 -7.51
C ASN A 114 -16.01 11.07 -8.60
N ILE A 115 -16.54 9.98 -9.15
CA ILE A 115 -17.48 9.99 -10.28
C ILE A 115 -18.91 10.08 -9.76
N LEU A 116 -19.26 9.26 -8.76
CA LEU A 116 -20.62 9.22 -8.22
C LEU A 116 -20.80 10.19 -7.05
N ARG A 117 -19.73 10.86 -6.57
CA ARG A 117 -19.76 11.78 -5.43
C ARG A 117 -20.38 11.15 -4.18
N ASP A 118 -20.11 9.86 -3.98
CA ASP A 118 -20.70 9.03 -2.94
C ASP A 118 -22.24 9.03 -2.93
N ASN A 119 -22.89 9.32 -4.06
CA ASN A 119 -24.34 9.30 -4.21
C ASN A 119 -24.80 7.98 -4.88
N PRO A 120 -25.37 7.02 -4.12
CA PRO A 120 -25.83 5.75 -4.67
C PRO A 120 -26.98 5.88 -5.68
N LYS A 121 -27.64 7.03 -5.74
CA LYS A 121 -28.70 7.31 -6.72
C LYS A 121 -28.14 7.53 -8.13
N GLU A 122 -26.87 7.92 -8.24
CA GLU A 122 -26.21 8.10 -9.55
C GLU A 122 -25.79 6.76 -10.18
N LEU A 123 -25.81 5.65 -9.43
CA LEU A 123 -25.41 4.33 -9.94
C LEU A 123 -26.26 3.88 -11.12
N ASP A 124 -27.57 4.14 -11.12
CA ASP A 124 -28.46 3.70 -12.20
C ASP A 124 -28.18 4.46 -13.50
N ASN A 125 -27.96 5.78 -13.39
CA ASN A 125 -27.60 6.65 -14.51
C ASN A 125 -26.21 6.30 -15.06
N TYR A 126 -25.24 6.08 -14.16
CA TYR A 126 -23.90 5.62 -14.54
C TYR A 126 -23.94 4.27 -15.27
N ARG A 127 -24.70 3.30 -14.73
CA ARG A 127 -24.88 1.97 -15.32
C ARG A 127 -25.42 2.07 -16.74
N GLN A 128 -26.48 2.86 -16.95
CA GLN A 128 -27.08 3.00 -18.27
C GLN A 128 -26.08 3.56 -19.29
N LYS A 129 -25.40 4.66 -18.94
CA LYS A 129 -24.37 5.25 -19.81
C LYS A 129 -23.20 4.32 -20.09
N LEU A 130 -22.80 3.52 -19.10
CA LEU A 130 -21.76 2.51 -19.26
C LEU A 130 -22.18 1.46 -20.29
N ASP A 131 -23.39 0.91 -20.17
CA ASP A 131 -23.87 -0.12 -21.10
C ASP A 131 -24.02 0.43 -22.52
N GLU A 132 -24.55 1.65 -22.69
CA GLU A 132 -24.59 2.35 -23.98
C GLU A 132 -23.18 2.53 -24.57
N THR A 133 -22.24 3.05 -23.78
CA THR A 133 -20.85 3.27 -24.23
C THR A 133 -20.16 1.97 -24.65
N LEU A 134 -20.39 0.87 -23.93
CA LEU A 134 -19.80 -0.43 -24.25
C LEU A 134 -20.41 -1.02 -25.53
N LEU A 135 -21.72 -0.82 -25.77
CA LEU A 135 -22.38 -1.28 -26.98
C LEU A 135 -21.90 -0.49 -28.20
N ASP A 136 -21.79 0.84 -28.09
CA ASP A 136 -21.24 1.68 -29.15
C ASP A 136 -19.80 1.26 -29.49
N ALA A 137 -18.96 1.03 -28.47
CA ALA A 137 -17.60 0.53 -28.69
C ALA A 137 -17.59 -0.86 -29.35
N VAL A 138 -18.52 -1.76 -29.02
CA VAL A 138 -18.62 -3.06 -29.70
C VAL A 138 -18.98 -2.88 -31.18
N ILE A 139 -19.93 -2.01 -31.50
CA ILE A 139 -20.33 -1.70 -32.89
C ILE A 139 -19.12 -1.14 -33.67
N ASP A 140 -18.43 -0.15 -33.12
CA ASP A 140 -17.25 0.47 -33.75
C ASP A 140 -16.14 -0.57 -34.04
N PHE A 141 -15.91 -1.50 -33.10
CA PHE A 141 -14.93 -2.57 -33.27
C PHE A 141 -15.37 -3.60 -34.31
N GLU A 142 -16.65 -3.94 -34.36
CA GLU A 142 -17.19 -4.84 -35.38
C GLU A 142 -17.10 -4.23 -36.79
N GLU A 143 -17.38 -2.94 -36.93
CA GLU A 143 -17.24 -2.23 -38.20
C GLU A 143 -15.78 -2.12 -38.65
N SER A 144 -14.85 -1.89 -37.71
CA SER A 144 -13.44 -1.65 -38.01
C SER A 144 -12.62 -2.93 -38.21
N TYR A 145 -12.90 -3.98 -37.43
CA TYR A 145 -12.08 -5.19 -37.34
C TYR A 145 -12.86 -6.48 -37.61
N GLY A 146 -14.17 -6.38 -37.86
CA GLY A 146 -15.05 -7.53 -38.06
C GLY A 146 -15.57 -8.14 -36.75
N THR A 147 -16.49 -9.10 -36.89
CA THR A 147 -17.06 -9.83 -35.75
C THR A 147 -16.00 -10.69 -35.07
N LEU A 148 -15.93 -10.61 -33.73
CA LEU A 148 -15.21 -11.57 -32.92
C LEU A 148 -16.12 -12.77 -32.64
N ASP A 149 -15.79 -13.92 -33.22
CA ASP A 149 -16.51 -15.17 -33.02
C ASP A 149 -15.55 -16.30 -32.62
N GLY A 150 -16.06 -17.27 -31.88
CA GLY A 150 -15.30 -18.39 -31.35
C GLY A 150 -15.97 -19.01 -30.13
N ASN A 151 -15.30 -20.00 -29.53
CA ASN A 151 -15.84 -20.72 -28.39
C ASN A 151 -14.75 -20.91 -27.33
N ILE A 152 -15.06 -20.55 -26.09
CA ILE A 152 -14.21 -20.79 -24.93
C ILE A 152 -14.69 -22.05 -24.23
N LYS A 153 -13.83 -23.06 -24.12
CA LYS A 153 -14.10 -24.27 -23.33
C LYS A 153 -13.55 -24.11 -21.91
N PHE A 154 -14.43 -24.23 -20.92
CA PHE A 154 -14.06 -24.12 -19.51
C PHE A 154 -14.96 -24.99 -18.64
N GLU A 155 -14.37 -25.78 -17.73
CA GLU A 155 -15.10 -26.69 -16.83
C GLU A 155 -16.13 -27.58 -17.56
N GLY A 156 -15.76 -28.09 -18.75
CA GLY A 156 -16.64 -28.93 -19.58
C GLY A 156 -17.75 -28.18 -20.33
N ASN A 157 -17.90 -26.88 -20.10
CA ASN A 157 -18.89 -26.03 -20.77
C ASN A 157 -18.25 -25.27 -21.93
N THR A 158 -19.09 -24.86 -22.89
CA THR A 158 -18.67 -24.05 -24.04
C THR A 158 -19.43 -22.74 -24.03
N THR A 159 -18.71 -21.62 -23.96
CA THR A 159 -19.27 -20.27 -23.97
C THR A 159 -18.88 -19.58 -25.29
N PRO A 160 -19.85 -19.03 -26.05
CA PRO A 160 -19.55 -18.23 -27.24
C PRO A 160 -18.71 -17.01 -26.90
N MET A 161 -17.67 -16.77 -27.69
CA MET A 161 -16.86 -15.57 -27.59
C MET A 161 -17.50 -14.46 -28.42
N SER A 162 -17.50 -13.24 -27.87
CA SER A 162 -17.96 -12.04 -28.57
C SER A 162 -17.19 -10.83 -28.08
N TRP A 163 -17.21 -9.74 -28.86
CA TRP A 163 -16.64 -8.46 -28.41
C TRP A 163 -17.24 -8.00 -27.10
N LEU A 164 -18.56 -8.17 -26.90
CA LEU A 164 -19.23 -7.78 -25.66
C LEU A 164 -18.69 -8.54 -24.43
N LEU A 165 -18.45 -9.85 -24.55
CA LEU A 165 -17.83 -10.65 -23.48
C LEU A 165 -16.45 -10.09 -23.13
N ILE A 166 -15.61 -9.89 -24.14
CA ILE A 166 -14.23 -9.45 -23.96
C ILE A 166 -14.17 -8.05 -23.37
N MET A 167 -14.98 -7.10 -23.86
CA MET A 167 -15.00 -5.73 -23.36
C MET A 167 -15.44 -5.66 -21.90
N LYS A 168 -16.47 -6.42 -21.50
CA LYS A 168 -16.90 -6.48 -20.09
C LYS A 168 -15.85 -7.13 -19.18
N VAL A 169 -15.15 -8.15 -19.66
CA VAL A 169 -14.01 -8.74 -18.92
C VAL A 169 -12.85 -7.74 -18.79
N PHE A 170 -12.48 -7.05 -19.86
CA PHE A 170 -11.38 -6.07 -19.85
C PHE A 170 -11.68 -4.87 -18.96
N LEU A 171 -12.91 -4.34 -19.01
CA LEU A 171 -13.38 -3.29 -18.11
C LEU A 171 -13.16 -3.69 -16.65
N ALA A 172 -13.61 -4.89 -16.29
CA ALA A 172 -13.52 -5.38 -14.93
C ALA A 172 -12.08 -5.71 -14.50
N ILE A 173 -11.24 -6.24 -15.40
CA ILE A 173 -9.80 -6.42 -15.15
C ILE A 173 -9.10 -5.08 -14.94
N GLY A 174 -9.46 -4.05 -15.71
CA GLY A 174 -8.92 -2.69 -15.56
C GLY A 174 -9.20 -2.12 -14.18
N ALA A 175 -10.47 -2.18 -13.75
CA ALA A 175 -10.89 -1.76 -12.41
C ALA A 175 -10.22 -2.59 -11.30
N GLN A 176 -10.19 -3.91 -11.44
CA GLN A 176 -9.53 -4.83 -10.52
C GLN A 176 -8.03 -4.50 -10.35
N THR A 177 -7.35 -4.19 -11.45
CA THR A 177 -5.92 -3.84 -11.44
C THR A 177 -5.67 -2.58 -10.63
N LEU A 178 -6.51 -1.55 -10.82
CA LEU A 178 -6.42 -0.30 -10.07
C LEU A 178 -6.73 -0.51 -8.58
N THR A 179 -7.75 -1.30 -8.24
CA THR A 179 -8.06 -1.63 -6.85
C THR A 179 -6.92 -2.39 -6.17
N ILE A 180 -6.39 -3.45 -6.80
CA ILE A 180 -5.32 -4.27 -6.21
C ILE A 180 -4.05 -3.43 -6.04
N ARG A 181 -3.56 -2.75 -7.09
CA ARG A 181 -2.37 -1.90 -7.00
C ARG A 181 -2.53 -0.74 -6.01
N GLY A 182 -3.72 -0.13 -5.97
CA GLY A 182 -4.05 0.90 -4.99
C GLY A 182 -4.03 0.37 -3.55
N SER A 183 -4.61 -0.81 -3.32
CA SER A 183 -4.61 -1.47 -2.01
C SER A 183 -3.19 -1.84 -1.55
N GLU A 184 -2.34 -2.33 -2.46
CA GLU A 184 -0.98 -2.73 -2.14
C GLU A 184 -0.08 -1.55 -1.84
N LYS A 185 -0.24 -0.42 -2.52
CA LYS A 185 0.47 0.81 -2.15
C LYS A 185 0.20 1.19 -0.69
N SER A 186 -1.04 1.07 -0.24
CA SER A 186 -1.43 1.34 1.15
C SER A 186 -0.92 0.27 2.11
N THR A 187 -1.12 -1.01 1.80
CA THR A 187 -0.76 -2.13 2.69
C THR A 187 0.76 -2.33 2.76
N TYR A 188 1.44 -2.44 1.63
CA TYR A 188 2.89 -2.61 1.60
C TYR A 188 3.60 -1.35 2.06
N GLY A 189 3.12 -0.16 1.68
CA GLY A 189 3.64 1.10 2.20
C GLY A 189 3.67 1.09 3.72
N LYS A 190 2.50 1.02 4.37
CA LYS A 190 2.39 1.02 5.83
C LYS A 190 3.17 -0.11 6.51
N MET A 191 3.12 -1.31 5.93
CA MET A 191 3.86 -2.45 6.46
C MET A 191 5.37 -2.17 6.43
N PHE A 192 5.93 -1.80 5.28
CA PHE A 192 7.36 -1.55 5.16
C PHE A 192 7.82 -0.29 5.89
N GLU A 193 6.99 0.75 6.00
CA GLU A 193 7.26 1.94 6.82
C GLU A 193 7.58 1.51 8.27
N ARG A 194 6.73 0.63 8.83
CA ARG A 194 6.91 0.07 10.18
C ARG A 194 8.09 -0.89 10.29
N LEU A 195 8.23 -1.81 9.35
CA LEU A 195 9.31 -2.80 9.37
C LEU A 195 10.69 -2.12 9.28
N VAL A 196 10.83 -1.13 8.41
CA VAL A 196 12.09 -0.40 8.21
C VAL A 196 12.41 0.48 9.41
N LEU A 197 11.47 1.32 9.87
CA LEU A 197 11.72 2.19 11.03
C LEU A 197 11.91 1.39 12.32
N GLY A 198 11.08 0.37 12.56
CA GLY A 198 11.20 -0.49 13.73
C GLY A 198 12.56 -1.17 13.80
N SER A 199 12.99 -1.78 12.69
CA SER A 199 14.29 -2.45 12.61
C SER A 199 15.44 -1.45 12.77
N LEU A 200 15.38 -0.30 12.12
CA LEU A 200 16.42 0.72 12.21
C LEU A 200 16.61 1.22 13.65
N LEU A 201 15.51 1.57 14.33
CA LEU A 201 15.58 2.08 15.70
C LEU A 201 16.06 1.02 16.68
N GLU A 202 15.67 -0.24 16.49
CA GLU A 202 16.19 -1.34 17.30
C GLU A 202 17.68 -1.62 17.05
N ILE A 203 18.13 -1.54 15.80
CA ILE A 203 19.57 -1.61 15.44
C ILE A 203 20.37 -0.52 16.14
N PHE A 204 19.79 0.68 16.31
CA PHE A 204 20.39 1.77 17.08
C PHE A 204 20.36 1.57 18.60
N GLY A 205 19.77 0.48 19.08
CA GLY A 205 19.69 0.12 20.49
C GLY A 205 18.53 0.79 21.22
N PHE A 206 17.48 1.20 20.52
CA PHE A 206 16.25 1.70 21.12
C PHE A 206 15.26 0.56 21.37
N THR A 207 14.51 0.64 22.47
CA THR A 207 13.55 -0.37 22.87
C THR A 207 12.13 0.00 22.44
N LEU A 208 11.43 -0.91 21.74
CA LEU A 208 10.03 -0.75 21.39
C LEU A 208 9.14 -0.80 22.65
N ILE A 209 8.24 0.17 22.81
CA ILE A 209 7.28 0.25 23.93
C ILE A 209 5.84 0.49 23.43
N ASP A 210 4.85 0.19 24.27
CA ASP A 210 3.47 0.65 24.08
C ASP A 210 3.28 2.02 24.74
N PRO A 211 2.98 3.09 23.98
CA PRO A 211 2.79 4.43 24.56
C PRO A 211 1.55 4.53 25.46
N LYS A 212 0.60 3.58 25.39
CA LYS A 212 -0.55 3.53 26.31
C LYS A 212 -0.18 3.02 27.69
N ASN A 213 0.94 2.30 27.81
CA ASN A 213 1.46 1.80 29.07
C ASN A 213 2.97 2.08 29.16
N PRO A 214 3.36 3.37 29.25
CA PRO A 214 4.76 3.75 29.19
C PRO A 214 5.51 3.26 30.43
N PRO A 215 6.78 2.82 30.29
CA PRO A 215 7.60 2.47 31.43
C PRO A 215 7.93 3.71 32.29
N ASN A 216 8.29 3.48 33.55
CA ASN A 216 8.71 4.55 34.47
C ASN A 216 9.93 5.35 33.97
N LYS A 217 10.79 4.72 33.16
CA LYS A 217 11.98 5.34 32.59
C LYS A 217 11.84 5.45 31.07
N LEU A 218 11.61 6.68 30.60
CA LEU A 218 11.55 7.03 29.18
C LEU A 218 12.95 7.45 28.68
N GLU A 219 13.82 6.46 28.50
CA GLU A 219 15.17 6.67 27.95
C GLU A 219 15.46 5.58 26.91
N LYS A 220 15.92 6.00 25.74
CA LYS A 220 16.18 5.13 24.59
C LYS A 220 14.99 4.21 24.24
N VAL A 221 13.79 4.79 24.15
CA VAL A 221 12.56 4.06 23.81
C VAL A 221 11.93 4.61 22.54
N PHE A 222 11.17 3.78 21.83
CA PHE A 222 10.40 4.23 20.67
C PHE A 222 9.06 3.49 20.57
N TRP A 223 8.14 4.05 19.79
CA TRP A 223 6.92 3.35 19.38
C TRP A 223 6.58 3.69 17.93
N LEU A 224 5.81 2.78 17.31
CA LEU A 224 5.29 2.94 15.95
C LEU A 224 3.81 3.31 16.05
N SER A 225 3.36 4.30 15.29
CA SER A 225 1.98 4.79 15.39
C SER A 225 0.95 3.76 14.94
N THR A 226 -0.12 3.61 15.73
CA THR A 226 -1.19 2.61 15.51
C THR A 226 -2.56 3.23 15.22
N THR A 227 -2.72 4.56 15.27
CA THR A 227 -4.01 5.25 15.19
C THR A 227 -4.22 6.07 13.92
N GLU A 228 -5.49 6.27 13.52
CA GLU A 228 -5.91 7.14 12.41
C GLU A 228 -5.71 8.63 12.71
N LYS A 229 -5.68 9.03 13.99
CA LYS A 229 -5.09 10.32 14.41
C LYS A 229 -3.58 10.20 14.30
N ARG A 230 -3.06 10.32 13.08
CA ARG A 230 -1.64 10.25 12.75
C ARG A 230 -0.99 11.60 13.03
N GLU A 231 -0.07 11.63 14.00
CA GLU A 231 0.96 12.66 14.01
C GLU A 231 2.15 12.15 13.17
N SER A 232 2.87 11.07 13.55
CA SER A 232 4.06 10.52 12.85
C SER A 232 3.96 9.01 12.58
N ASP A 233 4.88 8.42 11.82
CA ASP A 233 4.98 6.95 11.64
C ASP A 233 5.71 6.26 12.81
N ALA A 234 6.74 6.92 13.35
CA ALA A 234 7.38 6.50 14.60
C ALA A 234 7.71 7.71 15.48
N THR A 235 7.85 7.45 16.77
CA THR A 235 8.30 8.44 17.74
C THR A 235 9.36 7.83 18.63
N LEU A 236 10.46 8.57 18.79
CA LEU A 236 11.66 8.20 19.50
C LEU A 236 11.85 9.12 20.70
N ILE A 237 12.15 8.58 21.87
CA ILE A 237 12.61 9.33 23.04
C ILE A 237 14.04 8.88 23.36
N VAL A 238 14.99 9.79 23.17
CA VAL A 238 16.41 9.49 23.45
C VAL A 238 16.68 9.56 24.94
N LYS A 239 16.18 10.62 25.60
CA LYS A 239 16.23 10.84 27.04
C LYS A 239 15.03 11.70 27.47
N PRO A 240 14.71 11.78 28.77
CA PRO A 240 13.61 12.62 29.25
C PRO A 240 13.68 14.05 28.69
N GLY A 241 12.56 14.54 28.16
CA GLY A 241 12.46 15.87 27.54
C GLY A 241 12.94 15.99 26.09
N GLN A 242 13.61 14.99 25.51
CA GLN A 242 14.13 15.05 24.14
C GLN A 242 13.65 13.88 23.28
N GLY A 243 12.96 14.18 22.18
CA GLY A 243 12.46 13.18 21.25
C GLY A 243 12.55 13.60 19.79
N ILE A 244 12.36 12.62 18.92
CA ILE A 244 12.35 12.78 17.46
C ILE A 244 11.13 12.05 16.90
N ARG A 245 10.39 12.69 16.02
CA ARG A 245 9.34 12.07 15.21
C ARG A 245 9.91 11.69 13.84
N PHE A 246 9.51 10.51 13.38
CA PHE A 246 9.84 10.02 12.05
C PHE A 246 8.57 9.92 11.21
N ASP A 247 8.66 10.41 9.98
CA ASP A 247 7.72 10.10 8.92
C ASP A 247 8.53 9.48 7.78
N ILE A 248 8.07 8.36 7.23
CA ILE A 248 8.75 7.67 6.13
C ILE A 248 7.76 7.48 4.98
N GLY A 249 8.21 7.81 3.77
CA GLY A 249 7.40 7.68 2.58
C GLY A 249 8.19 7.10 1.42
N PHE A 250 7.73 5.97 0.89
CA PHE A 250 8.21 5.41 -0.38
C PHE A 250 7.64 6.20 -1.60
N ILE A 251 7.91 7.51 -1.60
CA ILE A 251 7.39 8.50 -2.56
C ILE A 251 8.42 8.70 -3.68
N GLY A 252 8.04 8.32 -4.91
CA GLY A 252 8.88 8.51 -6.08
C GLY A 252 9.06 9.98 -6.48
N ARG A 253 9.96 10.23 -7.45
CA ARG A 253 10.26 11.57 -7.99
C ARG A 253 8.97 12.31 -8.38
N GLY A 254 8.79 13.55 -7.91
CA GLY A 254 7.77 14.47 -8.41
C GLY A 254 6.63 14.85 -7.47
N ASN A 255 6.69 14.55 -6.17
CA ASN A 255 5.67 15.01 -5.22
C ASN A 255 6.23 15.77 -4.00
N PRO A 256 6.97 16.88 -4.23
CA PRO A 256 7.58 17.66 -3.15
C PRO A 256 6.53 18.29 -2.22
N GLU A 257 5.33 18.60 -2.72
CA GLU A 257 4.23 19.17 -1.93
C GLU A 257 3.73 18.23 -0.83
N ILE A 258 3.60 16.92 -1.13
CA ILE A 258 3.20 15.91 -0.12
C ILE A 258 4.24 15.81 1.00
N SER A 259 5.51 15.94 0.65
CA SER A 259 6.58 15.83 1.62
C SER A 259 6.70 17.10 2.47
N LEU A 260 6.35 18.28 1.93
CA LEU A 260 6.29 19.55 2.66
C LEU A 260 5.11 19.63 3.64
N ASP A 261 3.95 19.16 3.18
CA ASP A 261 2.74 19.00 3.99
C ASP A 261 2.98 18.06 5.18
N LYS A 262 3.87 17.07 5.05
CA LYS A 262 4.32 16.25 6.19
C LYS A 262 5.15 17.05 7.19
N VAL A 263 6.07 17.93 6.77
CA VAL A 263 6.95 18.67 7.71
C VAL A 263 6.18 19.67 8.58
N THR A 264 5.17 20.35 8.02
CA THR A 264 4.46 21.43 8.74
C THR A 264 3.38 20.94 9.70
N ARG A 265 3.06 19.64 9.70
CA ARG A 265 1.98 19.04 10.49
C ARG A 265 2.35 18.70 11.94
N PHE A 266 3.61 18.84 12.32
CA PHE A 266 4.10 18.36 13.62
C PHE A 266 4.14 19.46 14.69
N GLU A 267 3.42 19.25 15.79
CA GLU A 267 3.57 20.05 17.01
C GLU A 267 4.98 19.87 17.60
N ARG A 268 5.63 20.96 18.02
CA ARG A 268 7.01 20.93 18.56
C ARG A 268 7.12 20.36 19.98
N GLU A 269 5.98 20.19 20.64
CA GLU A 269 5.89 19.66 22.00
C GLU A 269 4.94 18.46 22.02
N MET A 270 5.22 17.51 22.89
CA MET A 270 4.38 16.34 23.12
C MET A 270 4.38 15.99 24.61
N VAL A 271 3.22 15.68 25.17
CA VAL A 271 3.10 15.21 26.55
C VAL A 271 2.95 13.69 26.56
N LEU A 272 3.87 12.99 27.24
CA LEU A 272 3.80 11.55 27.47
C LEU A 272 3.89 11.26 28.97
N GLY A 273 2.87 10.58 29.51
CA GLY A 273 2.75 10.37 30.95
C GLY A 273 2.61 11.70 31.71
N ARG A 274 3.62 12.06 32.51
CA ARG A 274 3.68 13.32 33.27
C ARG A 274 4.79 14.27 32.79
N GLN A 275 5.36 14.03 31.62
CA GLN A 275 6.50 14.79 31.10
C GLN A 275 6.21 15.40 29.73
N THR A 276 6.68 16.63 29.53
CA THR A 276 6.69 17.31 28.24
C THR A 276 8.02 17.02 27.53
N HIS A 277 7.95 16.69 26.25
CA HIS A 277 9.08 16.39 25.39
C HIS A 277 9.11 17.37 24.21
N TYR A 278 10.31 17.88 23.89
CA TYR A 278 10.55 18.68 22.70
C TYR A 278 10.91 17.76 21.53
N MET A 279 10.23 17.96 20.40
CA MET A 279 10.25 17.03 19.27
C MET A 279 10.94 17.64 18.06
N GLY A 280 12.03 17.00 17.61
CA GLY A 280 12.54 17.18 16.24
C GLY A 280 11.74 16.34 15.25
N THR A 281 11.81 16.66 13.95
CA THR A 281 11.09 15.94 12.89
C THR A 281 12.05 15.49 11.79
N TYR A 282 12.12 14.18 11.54
CA TYR A 282 12.88 13.59 10.44
C TYR A 282 11.92 12.96 9.43
N ILE A 283 12.08 13.31 8.16
CA ILE A 283 11.27 12.77 7.06
C ILE A 283 12.16 11.99 6.11
N VAL A 284 11.88 10.70 5.98
CA VAL A 284 12.62 9.79 5.11
C VAL A 284 11.84 9.61 3.80
N VAL A 285 12.44 9.96 2.66
CA VAL A 285 11.82 9.90 1.34
C VAL A 285 12.61 9.00 0.39
N ASP A 286 11.95 8.35 -0.57
CA ASP A 286 12.62 7.50 -1.58
C ASP A 286 13.65 8.29 -2.38
N ARG A 287 13.21 9.32 -3.12
CA ARG A 287 14.09 10.10 -3.99
C ARG A 287 13.66 11.56 -4.11
N ILE A 288 14.62 12.48 -3.97
CA ILE A 288 14.41 13.91 -4.19
C ILE A 288 14.71 14.22 -5.66
N GLY A 289 13.93 15.13 -6.26
CA GLY A 289 14.18 15.61 -7.63
C GLY A 289 15.35 16.58 -7.66
N GLU A 290 16.15 16.56 -8.73
CA GLU A 290 17.41 17.33 -8.86
C GLU A 290 17.26 18.85 -8.67
N ASN A 291 16.05 19.40 -8.85
CA ASN A 291 15.74 20.82 -8.66
C ASN A 291 14.74 21.09 -7.52
N SER A 292 14.59 20.16 -6.58
CA SER A 292 13.64 20.30 -5.48
C SER A 292 14.19 21.19 -4.37
N LYS A 293 13.44 22.22 -3.98
CA LYS A 293 13.76 23.08 -2.82
C LYS A 293 13.36 22.48 -1.48
N ILE A 294 13.00 21.19 -1.46
CA ILE A 294 12.30 20.61 -0.32
C ILE A 294 13.18 20.51 0.94
N GLU A 295 14.47 20.23 0.79
CA GLU A 295 15.41 20.19 1.91
C GLU A 295 15.55 21.56 2.58
N GLU A 296 15.63 22.63 1.79
CA GLU A 296 15.69 24.01 2.29
C GLU A 296 14.42 24.38 3.05
N LEU A 297 13.26 24.03 2.48
CA LEU A 297 11.97 24.34 3.08
C LEU A 297 11.73 23.55 4.38
N ALA A 298 12.13 22.28 4.42
CA ALA A 298 12.04 21.46 5.63
C ALA A 298 12.92 22.03 6.76
N LYS A 299 14.16 22.43 6.46
CA LYS A 299 15.04 23.10 7.41
C LYS A 299 14.43 24.41 7.92
N GLY A 300 13.78 25.17 7.04
CA GLY A 300 13.08 26.41 7.39
C GLY A 300 11.99 26.25 8.46
N VAL A 301 11.36 25.08 8.55
CA VAL A 301 10.34 24.78 9.59
C VAL A 301 10.87 23.94 10.76
N GLY A 302 12.17 23.57 10.73
CA GLY A 302 12.83 22.79 11.79
C GLY A 302 12.75 21.27 11.61
N GLY A 303 12.48 20.80 10.39
CA GLY A 303 12.55 19.38 10.03
C GLY A 303 13.77 19.06 9.18
N GLU A 304 14.14 17.78 9.12
CA GLU A 304 15.19 17.26 8.26
C GLU A 304 14.63 16.27 7.25
N ILE A 305 15.14 16.31 6.02
CA ILE A 305 14.79 15.34 4.98
C ILE A 305 15.98 14.41 4.75
N ILE A 306 15.71 13.12 4.74
CA ILE A 306 16.67 12.05 4.49
C ILE A 306 16.22 11.29 3.25
N GLN A 307 17.12 11.13 2.29
CA GLN A 307 16.83 10.37 1.07
C GLN A 307 17.30 8.92 1.22
N MET A 308 16.36 7.96 1.23
CA MET A 308 16.69 6.54 1.40
C MET A 308 17.38 5.93 0.18
N SER A 309 17.22 6.48 -1.03
CA SER A 309 17.96 6.01 -2.22
C SER A 309 19.46 6.32 -2.19
N LEU A 310 19.94 7.04 -1.18
CA LEU A 310 21.37 7.14 -0.91
C LEU A 310 21.82 5.90 -0.14
N ALA A 311 22.92 5.30 -0.59
CA ALA A 311 23.49 4.14 0.06
C ALA A 311 23.76 4.45 1.54
N TYR A 312 23.27 3.58 2.41
CA TYR A 312 23.49 3.66 3.86
C TYR A 312 22.95 4.94 4.53
N TRP A 313 21.76 5.41 4.11
CA TRP A 313 21.00 6.46 4.80
C TRP A 313 20.79 6.26 6.32
N PRO A 314 20.85 5.04 6.92
CA PRO A 314 20.93 4.90 8.37
C PRO A 314 22.06 5.72 9.00
N ARG A 315 23.22 5.86 8.33
CA ARG A 315 24.31 6.69 8.84
C ARG A 315 23.88 8.15 8.96
N THR A 316 23.18 8.68 7.95
CA THR A 316 22.66 10.06 7.97
C THR A 316 21.74 10.29 9.16
N ILE A 317 20.86 9.33 9.49
CA ILE A 317 20.03 9.45 10.70
C ILE A 317 20.88 9.44 11.97
N ALA A 318 21.88 8.56 12.07
CA ALA A 318 22.76 8.56 13.24
C ALA A 318 23.53 9.88 13.40
N GLU A 319 23.93 10.51 12.29
CA GLU A 319 24.60 11.83 12.28
C GLU A 319 23.65 12.93 12.77
N LEU A 320 22.41 12.95 12.28
CA LEU A 320 21.37 13.88 12.72
C LEU A 320 21.05 13.69 14.21
N LEU A 321 20.85 12.44 14.67
CA LEU A 321 20.61 12.15 16.08
C LEU A 321 21.80 12.57 16.97
N LYS A 322 23.04 12.44 16.48
CA LYS A 322 24.21 12.95 17.20
C LYS A 322 24.17 14.47 17.33
N ARG A 323 23.87 15.16 16.23
CA ARG A 323 23.82 16.62 16.18
C ARG A 323 22.70 17.18 17.07
N ASP A 324 21.50 16.61 16.99
CA ASP A 324 20.30 17.21 17.58
C ASP A 324 20.11 16.82 19.05
N VAL A 325 20.48 15.59 19.42
CA VAL A 325 20.20 15.03 20.75
C VAL A 325 21.42 14.36 21.40
N GLY A 326 22.60 14.46 20.78
CA GLY A 326 23.84 13.93 21.33
C GLY A 326 23.96 12.40 21.29
N PHE A 327 23.14 11.72 20.49
CA PHE A 327 23.18 10.27 20.35
C PHE A 327 24.49 9.80 19.71
N SER A 328 25.04 8.67 20.17
CA SER A 328 26.25 8.09 19.58
C SER A 328 26.05 6.62 19.30
N HIS A 329 26.49 6.19 18.12
CA HIS A 329 26.35 4.82 17.63
C HIS A 329 27.59 4.40 16.81
N PRO A 330 28.01 3.12 16.84
CA PRO A 330 29.17 2.63 16.09
C PRO A 330 29.14 2.93 14.58
N ILE A 331 27.94 2.98 13.99
CA ILE A 331 27.72 3.26 12.56
C ILE A 331 28.37 4.56 12.06
N LEU A 332 28.53 5.54 12.96
CA LEU A 332 29.12 6.85 12.67
C LEU A 332 30.60 6.79 12.29
N LYS A 333 31.32 5.74 12.69
CA LYS A 333 32.75 5.56 12.45
C LYS A 333 33.04 4.43 11.45
N MET A 334 32.00 3.76 10.97
CA MET A 334 32.11 2.57 10.14
C MET A 334 32.34 2.95 8.68
N LYS A 335 33.21 2.23 7.97
CA LYS A 335 33.41 2.41 6.53
C LYS A 335 32.24 1.81 5.75
N ASP A 336 31.99 2.31 4.54
CA ASP A 336 30.89 1.85 3.68
C ASP A 336 30.96 0.35 3.37
N ILE A 337 32.18 -0.19 3.20
CA ILE A 337 32.41 -1.61 2.92
C ILE A 337 31.99 -2.53 4.06
N ASP A 338 32.02 -2.01 5.30
CA ASP A 338 31.65 -2.77 6.50
C ASP A 338 30.16 -2.60 6.84
N MET A 339 29.51 -1.59 6.25
CA MET A 339 28.14 -1.21 6.56
C MET A 339 27.12 -2.28 6.18
N ALA A 340 27.22 -2.82 4.97
CA ALA A 340 26.34 -3.90 4.53
C ALA A 340 26.41 -5.11 5.46
N LYS A 341 27.63 -5.54 5.82
CA LYS A 341 27.84 -6.67 6.73
C LYS A 341 27.29 -6.39 8.13
N PHE A 342 27.48 -5.17 8.63
CA PHE A 342 26.93 -4.77 9.92
C PHE A 342 25.40 -4.79 9.93
N LEU A 343 24.76 -4.14 8.94
CA LEU A 343 23.30 -4.08 8.85
C LEU A 343 22.68 -5.48 8.69
N GLN A 344 23.32 -6.34 7.89
CA GLN A 344 22.86 -7.71 7.70
C GLN A 344 22.90 -8.49 9.02
N LYS A 345 24.05 -8.47 9.72
CA LYS A 345 24.18 -9.13 11.02
C LYS A 345 23.20 -8.57 12.06
N ALA A 346 23.04 -7.25 12.11
CA ALA A 346 22.12 -6.63 13.06
C ALA A 346 20.67 -7.00 12.78
N LEU A 347 20.26 -7.12 11.50
CA LEU A 347 18.92 -7.57 11.11
C LEU A 347 18.66 -9.06 11.40
N ASP A 348 19.70 -9.89 11.44
CA ASP A 348 19.55 -11.29 11.84
C ASP A 348 19.17 -11.43 13.32
N GLU A 349 19.59 -10.48 14.16
CA GLU A 349 19.27 -10.40 15.58
C GLU A 349 17.89 -9.75 15.85
N VAL A 350 17.35 -9.00 14.89
CA VAL A 350 16.04 -8.34 15.00
C VAL A 350 14.92 -9.28 14.56
N ASP A 351 13.90 -9.44 15.41
CA ASP A 351 12.62 -10.02 15.03
C ASP A 351 11.80 -9.00 14.22
N VAL A 352 12.09 -8.90 12.93
CA VAL A 352 11.52 -7.91 12.00
C VAL A 352 10.00 -7.99 11.95
N VAL A 353 9.40 -9.18 12.09
CA VAL A 353 7.95 -9.33 11.88
C VAL A 353 7.12 -8.80 13.04
N LYS A 354 7.68 -8.69 14.25
CA LYS A 354 6.93 -8.23 15.45
C LYS A 354 6.30 -6.86 15.27
N TYR A 355 6.86 -6.00 14.41
CA TYR A 355 6.37 -4.63 14.20
C TYR A 355 4.99 -4.55 13.53
N VAL A 356 4.49 -5.64 12.94
CA VAL A 356 3.21 -5.66 12.20
C VAL A 356 2.28 -6.82 12.60
N MET A 357 2.62 -7.60 13.62
CA MET A 357 1.86 -8.79 14.04
C MET A 357 0.71 -8.48 15.02
N HIS A 358 0.60 -7.24 15.53
CA HIS A 358 -0.42 -6.81 16.49
C HIS A 358 -1.57 -6.00 15.84
N GLU A 359 -1.80 -6.14 14.52
CA GLU A 359 -2.86 -5.46 13.75
C GLU A 359 -4.13 -6.30 13.47
#